data_AF-A0A1F3DE06-F1
#
_entry.id   AF-A0A1F3DE06-F1
#
_cell.length_a   1.000
_cell.length_b   1.000
_cell.length_c   1.000
_cell.angle_alpha   90.00
_cell.angle_beta   90.00
_cell.angle_gamma   90.00
#
_symmetry.space_group_name_H-M   'P 1'
#
loop_
_entity.id
_entity.type
_entity.pdbx_description
1 polymer ?
#
loop_
_entity_poly.entity_id
_entity_poly.type
_entity_poly.pdbx_seq_one_letter_code
_entity_poly.pdbx_strand_id
1 'polypeptide(L)'
;MTLGYWHINYALANYSDISYPVDKVFSLTDSLFKSELEFLNYYKSTNTLPNWFYETMKADIEYQKVFIRPYLISYRKFFFKENLINPEAYYIFDQIRLYNPNAKFSDYYYQCIDTYLWKNYQQDLEGKQGIDRGLPLFERSIPAAKEILKGEILEYYLAYKTSELYAASRNINEFERVDSLYNYLQTQFTDNEIIGIINDLRNYKANYFASITKNPFTFTKIIPADK
;
A
#
# COMPACT_ATOMS: atom_id res chain seq x y z
N MET A 1 -26.74 -18.59 -1.65
CA MET A 1 -26.93 -17.46 -0.71
C MET A 1 -25.72 -16.55 -0.90
N THR A 2 -25.85 -15.55 -1.76
CA THR A 2 -24.81 -14.54 -1.97
C THR A 2 -24.71 -13.73 -0.68
N LEU A 3 -23.57 -13.85 0.02
CA LEU A 3 -23.24 -12.92 1.10
C LEU A 3 -23.27 -11.53 0.48
N GLY A 4 -24.30 -10.74 0.76
CA GLY A 4 -24.49 -9.37 0.25
C GLY A 4 -23.48 -8.37 0.81
N TYR A 5 -22.24 -8.82 1.02
CA TYR A 5 -21.12 -8.00 1.46
C TYR A 5 -20.59 -7.25 0.24
N TRP A 6 -21.09 -6.03 0.07
CA TRP A 6 -20.44 -5.05 -0.77
C TRP A 6 -19.31 -4.44 0.05
N HIS A 7 -18.08 -4.83 -0.26
CA HIS A 7 -16.90 -4.19 0.32
C HIS A 7 -17.05 -2.67 0.12
N ILE A 8 -16.94 -1.92 1.22
CA ILE A 8 -17.18 -0.45 1.24
C ILE A 8 -16.38 0.32 0.18
N ASN A 9 -15.29 -0.27 -0.35
CA ASN A 9 -14.46 0.23 -1.45
C ASN A 9 -15.27 0.74 -2.65
N TYR A 10 -16.38 0.10 -3.00
CA TYR A 10 -17.23 0.54 -4.11
C TYR A 10 -17.91 1.89 -3.84
N ALA A 11 -18.39 2.12 -2.61
CA ALA A 11 -18.95 3.41 -2.23
C ALA A 11 -17.85 4.47 -2.08
N LEU A 12 -16.69 4.08 -1.54
CA LEU A 12 -15.53 4.96 -1.35
C LEU A 12 -14.98 5.52 -2.66
N ALA A 13 -15.00 4.76 -3.76
CA ALA A 13 -14.53 5.22 -5.06
C ALA A 13 -15.28 6.48 -5.54
N ASN A 14 -16.60 6.57 -5.30
CA ASN A 14 -17.41 7.73 -5.67
C ASN A 14 -17.07 8.98 -4.86
N TYR A 15 -16.52 8.82 -3.65
CA TYR A 15 -16.14 9.93 -2.76
C TYR A 15 -14.73 10.46 -3.06
N SER A 16 -14.04 9.89 -4.04
CA SER A 16 -12.75 10.43 -4.51
C SER A 16 -12.89 11.74 -5.29
N ASP A 17 -14.07 12.03 -5.84
CA ASP A 17 -14.38 13.22 -6.63
C ASP A 17 -14.43 14.51 -5.79
N ILE A 18 -13.84 15.59 -6.32
CA ILE A 18 -13.75 16.90 -5.66
C ILE A 18 -15.10 17.58 -5.39
N SER A 19 -16.18 17.14 -6.04
CA SER A 19 -17.55 17.62 -5.78
C SER A 19 -18.05 17.25 -4.38
N TYR A 20 -17.42 16.29 -3.70
CA TYR A 20 -17.71 15.95 -2.31
C TYR A 20 -16.72 16.63 -1.36
N PRO A 21 -17.18 17.50 -0.43
CA PRO A 21 -16.31 18.09 0.59
C PRO A 21 -15.61 17.01 1.43
N VAL A 22 -14.31 17.18 1.67
CA VAL A 22 -13.47 16.19 2.38
C VAL A 22 -14.04 15.83 3.75
N ASP A 23 -14.51 16.81 4.53
CA ASP A 23 -15.17 16.59 5.83
C ASP A 23 -16.38 15.65 5.72
N LYS A 24 -17.21 15.86 4.68
CA LYS A 24 -18.39 15.05 4.45
C LYS A 24 -18.00 13.63 4.07
N VAL A 25 -16.96 13.47 3.25
CA VAL A 25 -16.42 12.15 2.90
C VAL A 25 -15.97 11.42 4.16
N PHE A 26 -15.17 12.05 5.03
CA PHE A 26 -14.66 11.39 6.22
C PHE A 26 -15.73 11.06 7.26
N SER A 27 -16.74 11.93 7.42
CA SER A 27 -17.90 11.61 8.26
C SER A 27 -18.67 10.39 7.73
N LEU A 28 -18.87 10.31 6.42
CA LEU A 28 -19.53 9.16 5.79
C LEU A 28 -18.68 7.88 5.92
N THR A 29 -17.38 7.96 5.68
CA THR A 29 -16.48 6.80 5.84
C THR A 29 -16.49 6.29 7.27
N ASP A 30 -16.44 7.18 8.27
CA ASP A 30 -16.48 6.78 9.67
C ASP A 30 -17.76 6.01 10.03
N SER A 31 -18.90 6.45 9.49
CA SER A 31 -20.17 5.73 9.66
C SER A 31 -20.14 4.35 8.98
N LEU A 32 -19.58 4.25 7.78
CA LEU A 32 -19.50 2.98 7.04
C LEU A 32 -18.61 1.96 7.75
N PHE A 33 -17.41 2.37 8.18
CA PHE A 33 -16.51 1.50 8.94
C PHE A 33 -17.12 1.06 10.27
N LYS A 34 -17.86 1.96 10.94
CA LYS A 34 -18.60 1.60 12.17
C LYS A 34 -19.64 0.51 11.89
N SER A 35 -20.47 0.66 10.86
CA SER A 35 -21.48 -0.34 10.50
C SER A 35 -20.86 -1.67 10.08
N GLU A 36 -19.72 -1.64 9.40
CA GLU A 36 -18.98 -2.83 9.00
C GLU A 36 -18.42 -3.60 10.20
N LEU A 37 -17.86 -2.89 11.18
CA LEU A 37 -17.40 -3.49 12.43
C LEU A 37 -18.56 -4.07 13.24
N GLU A 38 -19.69 -3.37 13.31
CA GLU A 38 -20.92 -3.87 13.95
C GLU A 38 -21.43 -5.15 13.28
N PHE A 39 -21.42 -5.20 11.95
CA PHE A 39 -21.78 -6.40 11.20
C PHE A 39 -20.82 -7.56 11.49
N LEU A 40 -19.50 -7.34 11.46
CA LEU A 40 -18.50 -8.37 11.73
C LEU A 40 -18.66 -8.94 13.15
N ASN A 41 -18.86 -8.07 14.14
CA ASN A 41 -19.09 -8.45 15.54
C ASN A 41 -20.39 -9.26 15.68
N TYR A 42 -21.48 -8.80 15.07
CA TYR A 42 -22.76 -9.52 15.08
C TYR A 42 -22.59 -10.90 14.42
N TYR A 43 -21.99 -10.97 13.24
CA TYR A 43 -21.82 -12.22 12.51
C TYR A 43 -20.97 -13.22 13.30
N LYS A 44 -19.91 -12.76 13.97
CA LYS A 44 -19.07 -13.58 14.86
C LYS A 44 -19.85 -14.11 16.08
N SER A 45 -20.85 -13.37 16.56
CA SER A 45 -21.70 -13.81 17.67
C SER A 45 -22.75 -14.87 17.27
N THR A 46 -23.16 -14.88 16.01
CA THR A 46 -24.19 -15.80 15.49
C THR A 46 -23.61 -16.97 14.69
N ASN A 47 -22.35 -16.89 14.28
CA ASN A 47 -21.68 -17.89 13.45
C ASN A 47 -20.27 -18.19 13.95
N THR A 48 -19.80 -19.41 13.73
CA THR A 48 -18.42 -19.79 14.03
C THR A 48 -17.47 -19.31 12.93
N LEU A 49 -16.78 -18.19 13.18
CA LEU A 49 -15.63 -17.77 12.37
C LEU A 49 -14.32 -18.21 13.03
N PRO A 50 -13.30 -18.68 12.28
CA PRO A 50 -11.95 -18.84 12.79
C PRO A 50 -11.42 -17.51 13.36
N ASN A 51 -10.73 -17.57 14.50
CA ASN A 51 -10.25 -16.35 15.16
C ASN A 51 -9.27 -15.56 14.29
N TRP A 52 -8.37 -16.25 13.56
CA TRP A 52 -7.43 -15.57 12.65
C TRP A 52 -8.17 -14.75 11.60
N PHE A 53 -9.27 -15.27 11.03
CA PHE A 53 -10.04 -14.58 10.00
C PHE A 53 -10.74 -13.34 10.57
N TYR A 54 -11.38 -13.49 11.72
CA TYR A 54 -12.05 -12.38 12.40
C TYR A 54 -11.06 -11.26 12.77
N GLU A 55 -9.90 -11.60 13.33
CA GLU A 55 -8.88 -10.62 13.69
C GLU A 55 -8.29 -9.91 12.46
N THR A 56 -8.05 -10.63 11.35
CA THR A 56 -7.61 -10.01 10.09
C THR A 56 -8.66 -9.04 9.55
N MET A 57 -9.93 -9.46 9.45
CA MET A 57 -11.01 -8.59 8.96
C MET A 57 -11.20 -7.36 9.84
N LYS A 58 -11.11 -7.54 11.16
CA LYS A 58 -11.18 -6.42 12.11
C LYS A 58 -10.02 -5.46 11.91
N ALA A 59 -8.80 -5.97 11.74
CA ALA A 59 -7.63 -5.15 11.44
C ALA A 59 -7.81 -4.40 10.11
N ASP A 60 -8.27 -5.05 9.05
CA ASP A 60 -8.54 -4.40 7.77
C ASP A 60 -9.48 -3.21 7.93
N ILE A 61 -10.61 -3.39 8.64
CA ILE A 61 -11.56 -2.30 8.94
C ILE A 61 -10.88 -1.15 9.72
N GLU A 62 -10.15 -1.46 10.78
CA GLU A 62 -9.52 -0.47 11.66
C GLU A 62 -8.42 0.33 10.95
N TYR A 63 -7.51 -0.34 10.23
CA TYR A 63 -6.40 0.32 9.54
C TYR A 63 -6.84 0.99 8.25
N GLN A 64 -7.81 0.44 7.52
CA GLN A 64 -8.33 1.07 6.31
C GLN A 64 -8.97 2.42 6.62
N LYS A 65 -9.71 2.52 7.73
CA LYS A 65 -10.28 3.78 8.21
C LYS A 65 -9.22 4.87 8.39
N VAL A 66 -8.05 4.52 8.91
CA VAL A 66 -6.94 5.46 9.11
C VAL A 66 -6.24 5.76 7.79
N PHE A 67 -6.00 4.74 6.95
CA PHE A 67 -5.30 4.85 5.68
C PHE A 67 -6.06 5.71 4.65
N ILE A 68 -7.39 5.57 4.54
CA ILE A 68 -8.17 6.18 3.45
C ILE A 68 -8.07 7.72 3.45
N ARG A 69 -7.86 8.34 4.62
CA ARG A 69 -7.82 9.80 4.76
C ARG A 69 -6.59 10.43 4.09
N PRO A 70 -5.35 10.09 4.50
CA PRO A 70 -4.15 10.56 3.82
C PRO A 70 -4.08 10.12 2.35
N TYR A 71 -4.59 8.93 2.03
CA TYR A 71 -4.70 8.48 0.64
C TYR A 71 -5.56 9.42 -0.19
N LEU A 72 -6.79 9.71 0.25
CA LEU A 72 -7.73 10.57 -0.47
C LEU A 72 -7.18 11.99 -0.64
N ILE A 73 -6.61 12.55 0.43
CA ILE A 73 -5.98 13.88 0.41
C ILE A 73 -4.86 13.92 -0.62
N SER A 74 -3.98 12.91 -0.60
CA SER A 74 -2.89 12.81 -1.57
C SER A 74 -3.42 12.67 -2.98
N TYR A 75 -4.39 11.78 -3.20
CA TYR A 75 -5.01 11.56 -4.50
C TYR A 75 -5.61 12.85 -5.08
N ARG A 76 -6.40 13.57 -4.30
CA ARG A 76 -7.01 14.83 -4.74
C ARG A 76 -5.99 15.94 -4.99
N LYS A 77 -4.97 16.05 -4.13
CA LYS A 77 -3.86 16.99 -4.33
C LYS A 77 -3.08 16.69 -5.61
N PHE A 78 -2.75 15.43 -5.88
CA PHE A 78 -1.92 15.05 -7.03
C PHE A 78 -2.70 15.04 -8.35
N PHE A 79 -3.92 14.50 -8.39
CA PHE A 79 -4.68 14.32 -9.63
C PHE A 79 -5.64 15.46 -9.95
N PHE A 80 -6.22 16.11 -8.93
CA PHE A 80 -7.18 17.19 -9.10
C PHE A 80 -6.62 18.57 -8.77
N LYS A 81 -5.38 18.64 -8.26
CA LYS A 81 -4.73 19.88 -7.83
C LYS A 81 -5.57 20.64 -6.79
N GLU A 82 -6.37 19.92 -6.00
CA GLU A 82 -7.20 20.52 -4.96
C GLU A 82 -6.31 21.14 -3.88
N ASN A 83 -6.60 22.39 -3.53
CA ASN A 83 -5.88 23.10 -2.47
C ASN A 83 -6.64 22.97 -1.14
N LEU A 84 -6.36 21.89 -0.41
CA LEU A 84 -6.98 21.63 0.89
C LEU A 84 -6.32 22.47 1.99
N ILE A 85 -7.15 23.12 2.81
CA ILE A 85 -6.69 23.85 4.00
C ILE A 85 -6.43 22.83 5.12
N ASN A 86 -5.23 22.87 5.70
CA ASN A 86 -4.79 22.04 6.82
C ASN A 86 -5.07 20.51 6.64
N PRO A 87 -4.56 19.89 5.57
CA PRO A 87 -4.82 18.47 5.28
C PRO A 87 -4.34 17.53 6.40
N GLU A 88 -3.33 17.95 7.15
CA GLU A 88 -2.72 17.17 8.23
C GLU A 88 -3.67 16.92 9.41
N ALA A 89 -4.68 17.79 9.60
CA ALA A 89 -5.68 17.63 10.66
C ALA A 89 -6.57 16.40 10.48
N TYR A 90 -6.60 15.81 9.29
CA TYR A 90 -7.41 14.64 9.00
C TYR A 90 -6.71 13.32 9.29
N TYR A 91 -5.40 13.35 9.50
CA TYR A 91 -4.63 12.14 9.75
C TYR A 91 -4.81 11.72 11.21
N ILE A 92 -5.23 10.48 11.42
CA ILE A 92 -5.59 9.93 12.73
C ILE A 92 -4.71 8.72 13.10
N PHE A 93 -3.41 8.83 12.83
CA PHE A 93 -2.45 7.77 13.14
C PHE A 93 -2.32 7.49 14.63
N ASP A 94 -2.71 8.44 15.49
CA ASP A 94 -2.78 8.30 16.94
C ASP A 94 -3.87 7.32 17.42
N GLN A 95 -4.82 6.97 16.55
CA GLN A 95 -5.94 6.09 16.87
C GLN A 95 -5.64 4.59 16.67
N ILE A 96 -4.44 4.24 16.19
CA ILE A 96 -4.06 2.86 15.87
C ILE A 96 -2.75 2.44 16.54
N ARG A 97 -2.57 1.13 16.68
CA ARG A 97 -1.30 0.55 17.13
C ARG A 97 -0.38 0.37 15.94
N LEU A 98 0.81 0.96 15.98
CA LEU A 98 1.82 0.75 14.94
C LEU A 98 2.45 -0.65 14.99
N TYR A 99 2.44 -1.31 16.16
CA TYR A 99 2.80 -2.71 16.31
C TYR A 99 1.57 -3.55 16.66
N ASN A 100 1.09 -4.36 15.72
CA ASN A 100 -0.07 -5.22 15.92
C ASN A 100 0.11 -6.61 15.27
N PRO A 101 0.58 -7.62 16.03
CA PRO A 101 0.75 -8.98 15.53
C PRO A 101 -0.51 -9.63 14.98
N ASN A 102 -1.69 -9.26 15.48
CA ASN A 102 -2.96 -9.80 14.98
C ASN A 102 -3.30 -9.29 13.58
N ALA A 103 -2.68 -8.18 13.16
CA ALA A 103 -2.87 -7.57 11.84
C ALA A 103 -1.84 -8.04 10.80
N LYS A 104 -1.01 -9.05 11.10
CA LYS A 104 0.07 -9.51 10.20
C LYS A 104 -0.40 -9.87 8.79
N PHE A 105 -1.64 -10.31 8.63
CA PHE A 105 -2.22 -10.68 7.33
C PHE A 105 -3.15 -9.61 6.73
N SER A 106 -3.26 -8.44 7.36
CA SER A 106 -4.02 -7.31 6.86
C SER A 106 -3.16 -6.50 5.89
N ASP A 107 -3.65 -6.32 4.66
CA ASP A 107 -2.98 -5.46 3.67
C ASP A 107 -3.07 -3.98 4.11
N TYR A 108 -4.22 -3.56 4.62
CA TYR A 108 -4.42 -2.19 5.10
C TYR A 108 -3.55 -1.83 6.29
N TYR A 109 -3.16 -2.80 7.12
CA TYR A 109 -2.18 -2.58 8.17
C TYR A 109 -0.85 -2.08 7.58
N TYR A 110 -0.28 -2.79 6.62
CA TYR A 110 0.99 -2.39 6.01
C TYR A 110 0.86 -1.10 5.18
N GLN A 111 -0.25 -0.89 4.48
CA GLN A 111 -0.51 0.39 3.79
C GLN A 111 -0.59 1.57 4.77
N CYS A 112 -1.20 1.36 5.94
CA CYS A 112 -1.27 2.38 6.97
C CYS A 112 0.10 2.69 7.59
N ILE A 113 0.90 1.65 7.87
CA ILE A 113 2.28 1.83 8.34
C ILE A 113 3.11 2.56 7.29
N ASP A 114 3.01 2.17 6.03
CA ASP A 114 3.72 2.83 4.94
C ASP A 114 3.32 4.30 4.81
N THR A 115 2.03 4.62 4.96
CA THR A 115 1.55 6.00 4.88
C THR A 115 1.99 6.83 6.09
N TYR A 116 2.02 6.23 7.29
CA TYR A 116 2.56 6.85 8.49
C TYR A 116 4.05 7.19 8.30
N LEU A 117 4.84 6.24 7.79
CA LEU A 117 6.25 6.46 7.48
C LEU A 117 6.41 7.49 6.36
N TRP A 118 5.60 7.40 5.31
CA TRP A 118 5.62 8.33 4.19
C TRP A 118 5.48 9.78 4.66
N LYS A 119 4.49 10.05 5.51
CA LYS A 119 4.25 11.38 6.07
C LYS A 119 5.51 11.97 6.71
N ASN A 120 6.25 11.14 7.45
CA ASN A 120 7.37 11.57 8.28
C ASN A 120 8.71 11.64 7.53
N TYR A 121 8.83 10.99 6.35
CA TYR A 121 10.12 10.83 5.63
C TYR A 121 10.11 11.28 4.16
N GLN A 122 9.08 12.01 3.73
CA GLN A 122 8.90 12.46 2.34
C GLN A 122 9.69 13.71 1.90
N GLN A 123 10.53 14.30 2.76
CA GLN A 123 11.20 15.58 2.50
C GLN A 123 12.04 15.53 1.21
N ASP A 124 12.02 16.60 0.41
CA ASP A 124 12.78 16.74 -0.86
C ASP A 124 12.42 15.71 -1.94
N LEU A 125 11.23 15.11 -1.85
CA LEU A 125 10.67 14.19 -2.85
C LEU A 125 9.56 14.85 -3.68
N GLU A 126 9.34 16.16 -3.53
CA GLU A 126 8.39 16.93 -4.32
C GLU A 126 8.71 16.82 -5.82
N GLY A 127 7.68 16.57 -6.64
CA GLY A 127 7.83 16.42 -8.09
C GLY A 127 8.43 15.08 -8.56
N LYS A 128 8.98 14.25 -7.66
CA LYS A 128 9.46 12.91 -8.01
C LYS A 128 8.30 11.91 -8.15
N GLN A 129 8.45 10.94 -9.04
CA GLN A 129 7.44 9.91 -9.32
C GLN A 129 8.07 8.53 -9.48
N GLY A 130 7.26 7.47 -9.34
CA GLY A 130 7.71 6.08 -9.50
C GLY A 130 8.87 5.74 -8.56
N ILE A 131 9.85 4.99 -9.08
CA ILE A 131 11.03 4.56 -8.31
C ILE A 131 11.88 5.72 -7.78
N ASP A 132 11.96 6.84 -8.50
CA ASP A 132 12.71 8.02 -8.04
C ASP A 132 12.12 8.69 -6.80
N ARG A 133 10.86 8.39 -6.48
CA ARG A 133 10.22 8.76 -5.21
C ARG A 133 10.15 7.59 -4.23
N GLY A 134 9.67 6.44 -4.69
CA GLY A 134 9.40 5.28 -3.84
C GLY A 134 10.64 4.70 -3.19
N LEU A 135 11.74 4.55 -3.93
CA LEU A 135 12.95 3.95 -3.41
C LEU A 135 13.63 4.83 -2.33
N PRO A 136 13.94 6.13 -2.58
CA PRO A 136 14.54 6.97 -1.54
C PRO A 136 13.67 7.11 -0.31
N LEU A 137 12.34 7.12 -0.47
CA LEU A 137 11.42 7.14 0.65
C LEU A 137 11.57 5.88 1.51
N PHE A 138 11.52 4.71 0.88
CA PHE A 138 11.63 3.44 1.59
C PHE A 138 13.00 3.30 2.28
N GLU A 139 14.08 3.67 1.59
CA GLU A 139 15.44 3.69 2.16
C GLU A 139 15.51 4.51 3.46
N ARG A 140 14.88 5.70 3.46
CA ARG A 140 14.85 6.60 4.61
C ARG A 140 13.93 6.11 5.73
N SER A 141 12.87 5.37 5.40
CA SER A 141 11.90 4.90 6.39
C SER A 141 12.34 3.61 7.10
N ILE A 142 13.30 2.86 6.58
CA ILE A 142 13.76 1.59 7.17
C ILE A 142 14.15 1.72 8.66
N PRO A 143 14.96 2.72 9.10
CA PRO A 143 15.30 2.83 10.51
C PRO A 143 14.07 2.99 11.41
N ALA A 144 13.12 3.84 11.01
CA ALA A 144 11.89 4.07 11.75
C ALA A 144 10.95 2.85 11.72
N ALA A 145 10.89 2.14 10.60
CA ALA A 145 10.17 0.88 10.49
C ALA A 145 10.72 -0.15 11.49
N LYS A 146 12.05 -0.22 11.67
CA LYS A 146 12.70 -1.11 12.66
C LYS A 146 12.42 -0.72 14.12
N GLU A 147 12.07 0.53 14.39
CA GLU A 147 11.70 0.99 15.73
C GLU A 147 10.25 0.61 16.08
N ILE A 148 9.34 0.69 15.11
CA ILE A 148 7.90 0.48 15.33
C ILE A 148 7.43 -0.94 14.99
N LEU A 149 8.15 -1.69 14.15
CA LEU A 149 7.84 -3.08 13.77
C LEU A 149 8.92 -4.03 14.29
N LYS A 150 8.53 -5.28 14.57
CA LYS A 150 9.44 -6.31 15.11
C LYS A 150 9.12 -7.69 14.56
N GLY A 151 10.14 -8.56 14.55
CA GLY A 151 10.02 -9.97 14.16
C GLY A 151 9.39 -10.12 12.77
N GLU A 152 8.49 -11.09 12.63
CA GLU A 152 7.82 -11.39 11.37
C GLU A 152 7.08 -10.18 10.76
N ILE A 153 6.54 -9.27 11.57
CA ILE A 153 5.83 -8.10 11.03
C ILE A 153 6.79 -7.16 10.28
N LEU A 154 7.98 -6.94 10.84
CA LEU A 154 9.00 -6.14 10.17
C LEU A 154 9.43 -6.83 8.88
N GLU A 155 9.65 -8.14 8.95
CA GLU A 155 10.03 -8.94 7.79
C GLU A 155 8.99 -8.84 6.66
N TYR A 156 7.71 -9.02 6.98
CA TYR A 156 6.60 -8.88 6.04
C TYR A 156 6.51 -7.47 5.46
N TYR A 157 6.67 -6.41 6.26
CA TYR A 157 6.66 -5.03 5.76
C TYR A 157 7.81 -4.79 4.77
N LEU A 158 9.03 -5.20 5.12
CA LEU A 158 10.19 -5.04 4.24
C LEU A 158 10.02 -5.86 2.94
N ALA A 159 9.46 -7.06 3.03
CA ALA A 159 9.17 -7.92 1.88
C ALA A 159 8.12 -7.31 0.96
N TYR A 160 7.01 -6.82 1.53
CA TYR A 160 5.96 -6.11 0.81
C TYR A 160 6.52 -4.91 0.05
N LYS A 161 7.25 -4.00 0.73
CA LYS A 161 7.81 -2.80 0.10
C LYS A 161 8.85 -3.12 -0.96
N THR A 162 9.73 -4.08 -0.71
CA THR A 162 10.72 -4.53 -1.70
C THR A 162 10.02 -5.10 -2.94
N SER A 163 8.98 -5.90 -2.75
CA SER A 163 8.20 -6.48 -3.84
C SER A 163 7.47 -5.42 -4.67
N GLU A 164 6.85 -4.43 -4.01
CA GLU A 164 6.25 -3.29 -4.70
C GLU A 164 7.26 -2.52 -5.56
N LEU A 165 8.47 -2.30 -5.04
CA LEU A 165 9.52 -1.60 -5.79
C LEU A 165 9.98 -2.42 -7.00
N TYR A 166 10.16 -3.74 -6.88
CA TYR A 166 10.44 -4.57 -8.05
C TYR A 166 9.31 -4.49 -9.09
N ALA A 167 8.06 -4.56 -8.63
CA ALA A 167 6.90 -4.45 -9.51
C ALA A 167 6.85 -3.10 -10.24
N ALA A 168 7.18 -2.01 -9.53
CA ALA A 168 7.17 -0.64 -10.03
C ALA A 168 8.37 -0.27 -10.91
N SER A 169 9.47 -1.04 -10.89
CA SER A 169 10.63 -0.81 -11.78
C SER A 169 10.25 -0.95 -13.25
N ARG A 170 10.62 0.05 -14.05
CA ARG A 170 10.28 0.21 -15.47
C ARG A 170 11.46 0.01 -16.41
N ASN A 171 12.68 0.03 -15.90
CA ASN A 171 13.90 -0.17 -16.67
C ASN A 171 14.98 -0.86 -15.82
N ILE A 172 16.08 -1.27 -16.47
CA ILE A 172 17.16 -2.00 -15.81
C ILE A 172 17.85 -1.18 -14.71
N ASN A 173 18.06 0.13 -14.91
CA ASN A 173 18.71 0.98 -13.90
C ASN A 173 17.84 1.11 -12.64
N GLU A 174 16.52 1.25 -12.79
CA GLU A 174 15.57 1.24 -11.67
C GLU A 174 15.61 -0.12 -10.94
N PHE A 175 15.60 -1.22 -11.70
CA PHE A 175 15.71 -2.58 -11.15
C PHE A 175 17.00 -2.78 -10.34
N GLU A 176 18.16 -2.40 -10.88
CA GLU A 176 19.46 -2.57 -10.21
C GLU A 176 19.55 -1.80 -8.89
N ARG A 177 18.91 -0.63 -8.81
CA ARG A 177 18.81 0.15 -7.57
C ARG A 177 17.96 -0.57 -6.52
N VAL A 178 16.82 -1.15 -6.92
CA VAL A 178 15.99 -1.95 -6.03
C VAL A 178 16.72 -3.23 -5.60
N ASP A 179 17.43 -3.89 -6.52
CA ASP A 179 18.23 -5.09 -6.23
C ASP A 179 19.35 -4.80 -5.22
N SER A 180 20.00 -3.64 -5.35
CA SER A 180 21.00 -3.18 -4.38
C SER A 180 20.40 -3.01 -2.98
N LEU A 181 19.19 -2.44 -2.87
CA LEU A 181 18.50 -2.32 -1.59
C LEU A 181 18.10 -3.69 -1.03
N TYR A 182 17.58 -4.60 -1.85
CA TYR A 182 17.22 -5.95 -1.44
C TYR A 182 18.44 -6.69 -0.85
N ASN A 183 19.59 -6.61 -1.51
CA ASN A 183 20.84 -7.20 -1.02
C ASN A 183 21.26 -6.62 0.34
N TYR A 184 21.10 -5.30 0.55
CA TYR A 184 21.33 -4.67 1.85
C TYR A 184 20.39 -5.20 2.94
N LEU A 185 19.13 -5.45 2.58
CA LEU A 185 18.10 -5.96 3.50
C LEU A 185 18.14 -7.47 3.71
N GLN A 186 18.95 -8.22 2.96
CA GLN A 186 18.88 -9.69 2.92
C GLN A 186 18.95 -10.36 4.29
N THR A 187 19.77 -9.80 5.20
CA THR A 187 19.94 -10.32 6.57
C THR A 187 18.72 -10.12 7.48
N GLN A 188 17.73 -9.33 7.03
CA GLN A 188 16.48 -9.08 7.76
C GLN A 188 15.39 -10.09 7.40
N PHE A 189 15.61 -10.91 6.36
CA PHE A 189 14.69 -11.98 5.97
C PHE A 189 15.18 -13.30 6.56
N THR A 190 14.29 -13.98 7.29
CA THR A 190 14.55 -15.26 7.95
C THR A 190 13.64 -16.37 7.45
N ASP A 191 12.50 -16.02 6.87
CA ASP A 191 11.52 -16.94 6.31
C ASP A 191 11.87 -17.29 4.85
N ASN A 192 12.09 -18.58 4.59
CA ASN A 192 12.47 -19.09 3.28
C ASN A 192 11.37 -18.89 2.22
N GLU A 193 10.09 -18.89 2.61
CA GLU A 193 8.97 -18.68 1.69
C GLU A 193 8.93 -17.22 1.25
N ILE A 194 9.11 -16.27 2.19
CA ILE A 194 9.22 -14.84 1.87
C ILE A 194 10.41 -14.58 0.93
N ILE A 195 11.58 -15.15 1.25
CA ILE A 195 12.78 -15.04 0.42
C ILE A 195 12.51 -15.62 -0.98
N GLY A 196 11.83 -16.77 -1.07
CA GLY A 196 11.42 -17.40 -2.32
C GLY A 196 10.56 -16.48 -3.17
N ILE A 197 9.49 -15.91 -2.59
CA ILE A 197 8.57 -15.00 -3.29
C ILE A 197 9.30 -13.77 -3.83
N ILE A 198 10.16 -13.13 -3.02
CA ILE A 198 10.92 -11.95 -3.47
C ILE A 198 11.87 -12.33 -4.60
N ASN A 199 12.57 -13.46 -4.48
CA ASN A 199 13.51 -13.94 -5.50
C ASN A 199 12.80 -14.29 -6.81
N ASP A 200 11.61 -14.88 -6.76
CA ASP A 200 10.83 -15.19 -7.95
C ASP A 200 10.42 -13.90 -8.70
N LEU A 201 9.96 -12.88 -7.97
CA LEU A 201 9.63 -11.58 -8.55
C LEU A 201 10.87 -10.87 -9.13
N ARG A 202 11.99 -10.90 -8.39
CA ARG A 202 13.28 -10.38 -8.82
C ARG A 202 13.72 -11.05 -10.12
N ASN A 203 13.70 -12.38 -10.18
CA ASN A 203 14.12 -13.16 -11.34
C ASN A 203 13.19 -12.91 -12.54
N TYR A 204 11.88 -12.84 -12.32
CA TYR A 204 10.92 -12.47 -13.34
C TYR A 204 11.25 -11.10 -13.95
N LYS A 205 11.49 -10.07 -13.12
CA LYS A 205 11.83 -8.72 -13.58
C LYS A 205 13.19 -8.66 -14.28
N ALA A 206 14.21 -9.35 -13.77
CA ALA A 206 15.52 -9.43 -14.40
C ALA A 206 15.42 -10.04 -15.81
N ASN A 207 14.69 -11.15 -15.95
CA ASN A 207 14.45 -11.81 -17.23
C ASN A 207 13.65 -10.93 -18.20
N TYR A 208 12.65 -10.21 -17.70
CA TYR A 208 11.89 -9.24 -18.50
C TYR A 208 12.82 -8.19 -19.12
N PHE A 209 13.68 -7.54 -18.34
CA PHE A 209 14.61 -6.53 -18.86
C PHE A 209 15.69 -7.13 -19.78
N ALA A 210 16.23 -8.31 -19.44
CA ALA A 210 17.19 -9.01 -20.30
C ALA A 210 16.60 -9.44 -21.66
N SER A 211 15.29 -9.71 -21.70
CA SER A 211 14.60 -10.04 -22.95
C SER A 211 14.38 -8.81 -23.84
N ILE A 212 14.08 -7.64 -23.23
CA ILE A 212 13.91 -6.37 -23.94
C ILE A 212 15.24 -5.89 -24.53
N THR A 213 16.37 -6.10 -23.86
CA THR A 213 17.68 -5.71 -24.43
C THR A 213 18.08 -6.59 -25.62
N LYS A 214 17.64 -7.84 -25.65
CA LYS A 214 17.88 -8.78 -26.76
C LYS A 214 16.87 -8.65 -27.90
N ASN A 215 15.68 -8.14 -27.62
CA ASN A 215 14.62 -7.91 -28.60
C ASN A 215 13.82 -6.67 -28.19
N PRO A 216 14.36 -5.45 -28.41
CA PRO A 216 13.66 -4.23 -28.05
C PRO A 216 12.45 -4.20 -28.96
N PHE A 217 11.25 -4.41 -28.42
CA PHE A 217 10.02 -4.41 -29.18
C PHE A 217 10.03 -3.26 -30.19
N THR A 218 10.26 -3.60 -31.46
CA THR A 218 9.91 -2.75 -32.57
C THR A 218 8.40 -2.79 -32.60
N PHE A 219 7.76 -1.92 -31.81
CA PHE A 219 6.44 -1.46 -32.14
C PHE A 219 6.60 -0.68 -33.44
N THR A 220 6.69 -1.38 -34.57
CA THR A 220 6.29 -0.81 -35.85
C THR A 220 4.86 -0.41 -35.64
N LYS A 221 4.67 0.88 -35.38
CA LYS A 221 3.37 1.53 -35.45
C LYS A 221 2.86 1.18 -36.83
N ILE A 222 1.98 0.19 -36.94
CA ILE A 222 1.22 -0.04 -38.17
C ILE A 222 0.28 1.15 -38.21
N ILE A 223 0.76 2.26 -38.74
CA ILE A 223 -0.08 3.36 -39.19
C ILE A 223 -0.79 2.76 -40.40
N PRO A 224 -2.11 2.55 -40.38
CA PRO A 224 -2.83 2.18 -41.57
C PRO A 224 -2.52 3.25 -42.61
N ALA A 225 -1.94 2.86 -43.75
CA ALA A 225 -1.82 3.79 -44.87
C ALA A 225 -3.21 4.33 -45.17
N ASP A 226 -3.30 5.66 -45.27
CA ASP A 226 -4.52 6.42 -45.41
C ASP A 226 -5.51 5.77 -46.41
N LYS A 227 -6.78 5.70 -46.01
CA LYS A 227 -7.90 5.43 -46.92
C LYS A 227 -8.48 6.73 -47.41
#